data_AF-A0A3M8KA35-F1
#
_entry.id   AF-A0A3M8KA35-F1
#
_cell.length_a   1.000
_cell.length_b   1.000
_cell.length_c   1.000
_cell.angle_alpha   90.00
_cell.angle_beta   90.00
_cell.angle_gamma   90.00
#
_symmetry.space_group_name_H-M   'P 1'
#
loop_
_entity.id
_entity.type
_entity.pdbx_description
1 polymer ?
#
loop_
_entity_poly.entity_id
_entity_poly.type
_entity_poly.pdbx_seq_one_letter_code
_entity_poly.pdbx_strand_id
1 'polypeptide(L)'
;MESAKRSLLWAVMSIAISLFTIAFPYLFPDVFPDGVLVYYVITIPLGIVAGFCAYRSGSNLLIALAIIAGLSPLLVMWVVLAVLKLVYIVTGGQYPGPEWL
;
A
#
# COMPACT_ATOMS: atom_id res chain seq x y z
N MET A 1 -26.35 15.66 -15.71
CA MET A 1 -25.81 14.31 -15.98
C MET A 1 -24.30 14.28 -16.23
N GLU A 2 -23.70 15.30 -16.85
CA GLU A 2 -22.26 15.34 -17.13
C GLU A 2 -21.35 15.35 -15.88
N SER A 3 -21.75 16.05 -14.81
CA SER A 3 -20.92 16.12 -13.60
C SER A 3 -20.83 14.79 -12.85
N ALA A 4 -21.90 13.98 -12.87
CA ALA A 4 -21.93 12.66 -12.24
C ALA A 4 -21.01 11.66 -12.95
N LYS A 5 -21.01 11.64 -14.30
CA LYS A 5 -20.07 10.81 -15.08
C LYS A 5 -18.62 11.21 -14.83
N ARG A 6 -18.35 12.51 -14.69
CA ARG A 6 -17.00 13.02 -14.40
C ARG A 6 -16.52 12.61 -13.01
N SER A 7 -17.38 12.72 -11.98
CA SER A 7 -17.06 12.26 -10.63
C SER A 7 -16.78 10.75 -10.59
N LEU A 8 -17.57 9.94 -11.32
CA LEU A 8 -17.36 8.50 -11.42
C LEU A 8 -16.01 8.15 -12.07
N LEU A 9 -15.60 8.85 -13.13
CA LEU A 9 -14.28 8.64 -13.76
C LEU A 9 -13.14 8.91 -12.79
N TRP A 10 -13.21 10.01 -12.01
CA TRP A 10 -12.21 10.31 -10.98
C TRP A 10 -12.17 9.24 -9.89
N ALA A 11 -13.33 8.72 -9.48
CA ALA A 11 -13.41 7.64 -8.51
C ALA A 11 -12.75 6.36 -9.03
N VAL A 12 -13.06 5.96 -10.28
CA VAL A 12 -12.47 4.77 -10.91
C VAL A 12 -10.96 4.91 -11.06
N MET A 13 -10.47 6.08 -11.49
CA MET A 13 -9.03 6.35 -11.56
C MET A 13 -8.36 6.26 -10.19
N SER A 14 -8.96 6.85 -9.16
CA SER A 14 -8.44 6.78 -7.80
C SER A 14 -8.32 5.34 -7.30
N ILE A 15 -9.36 4.52 -7.52
CA ILE A 15 -9.36 3.10 -7.16
C ILE A 15 -8.26 2.35 -7.94
N ALA A 16 -8.19 2.53 -9.26
CA ALA A 16 -7.22 1.84 -10.09
C ALA A 16 -5.77 2.18 -9.68
N ILE A 17 -5.47 3.46 -9.46
CA ILE A 17 -4.14 3.89 -9.01
C ILE A 17 -3.84 3.37 -7.61
N SER A 18 -4.81 3.40 -6.69
CA SER A 18 -4.62 2.88 -5.33
C SER A 18 -4.32 1.38 -5.34
N LEU A 19 -5.10 0.59 -6.09
CA LEU A 19 -4.88 -0.85 -6.23
C LEU A 19 -3.55 -1.16 -6.90
N PHE A 20 -3.20 -0.43 -7.96
CA PHE A 20 -1.90 -0.58 -8.60
C PHE A 20 -0.75 -0.26 -7.62
N THR A 21 -0.88 0.81 -6.83
CA THR A 21 0.11 1.21 -5.83
C THR A 21 0.34 0.11 -4.79
N ILE A 22 -0.73 -0.50 -4.30
CA ILE A 22 -0.66 -1.62 -3.35
C ILE A 22 -0.06 -2.87 -4.01
N ALA A 23 -0.44 -3.17 -5.25
CA ALA A 23 0.03 -4.33 -5.98
C ALA A 23 1.48 -4.19 -6.49
N PHE A 24 1.97 -2.96 -6.64
CA PHE A 24 3.25 -2.65 -7.29
C PHE A 24 4.44 -3.45 -6.73
N PRO A 25 4.62 -3.57 -5.40
CA PRO A 25 5.72 -4.37 -4.83
C PRO A 25 5.66 -5.85 -5.18
N TYR A 26 4.45 -6.39 -5.38
CA TYR A 26 4.21 -7.79 -5.69
C TYR A 26 4.32 -8.09 -7.19
N LEU A 27 4.02 -7.10 -8.03
CA LEU A 27 4.14 -7.21 -9.49
C LEU A 27 5.58 -7.05 -9.96
N PHE A 28 6.39 -6.29 -9.23
CA PHE A 28 7.76 -5.93 -9.60
C PHE A 28 8.76 -6.15 -8.45
N PRO A 29 8.88 -7.38 -7.93
CA PRO A 29 9.78 -7.67 -6.81
C PRO A 29 11.25 -7.41 -7.16
N ASP A 30 11.64 -7.66 -8.42
CA ASP A 30 13.03 -7.56 -8.89
C ASP A 30 13.50 -6.11 -9.11
N VAL A 31 12.57 -5.15 -9.17
CA VAL A 31 12.91 -3.75 -9.44
C VAL A 31 13.54 -3.10 -8.21
N PHE A 32 13.42 -3.71 -7.02
CA PHE A 32 13.90 -3.12 -5.77
C PHE A 32 14.60 -4.14 -4.85
N PRO A 33 15.83 -4.56 -5.21
CA PRO A 33 16.65 -5.44 -4.37
C PRO A 33 17.09 -4.76 -3.05
N ASP A 34 17.13 -3.42 -3.01
CA ASP A 34 17.68 -2.63 -1.89
C ASP A 34 16.70 -2.38 -0.72
N GLY A 35 15.55 -3.05 -0.73
CA GLY A 35 14.63 -3.09 0.42
C GLY A 35 13.51 -2.05 0.44
N VAL A 36 12.83 -1.95 1.59
CA VAL A 36 11.49 -1.34 1.71
C VAL A 36 11.46 0.17 1.41
N LEU A 37 12.60 0.86 1.60
CA LEU A 37 12.71 2.32 1.40
C LEU A 37 12.42 2.75 -0.03
N VAL A 38 12.86 1.97 -1.02
CA VAL A 38 12.69 2.34 -2.43
C VAL A 38 11.23 2.24 -2.87
N TYR A 39 10.45 1.35 -2.24
CA TYR A 39 9.01 1.28 -2.48
C TYR A 39 8.29 2.58 -2.09
N TYR A 40 8.67 3.24 -0.99
CA TYR A 40 8.05 4.51 -0.60
C TYR A 40 8.27 5.63 -1.62
N VAL A 41 9.41 5.64 -2.31
CA VAL A 41 9.71 6.63 -3.35
C VAL A 41 8.70 6.57 -4.49
N ILE A 42 8.07 5.41 -4.71
CA ILE A 42 7.07 5.21 -5.77
C ILE A 42 5.65 5.21 -5.22
N THR A 43 5.40 4.51 -4.10
CA THR A 43 4.06 4.39 -3.56
C THR A 43 3.53 5.71 -3.00
N ILE A 44 4.38 6.55 -2.41
CA ILE A 44 3.94 7.85 -1.88
C ILE A 44 3.46 8.78 -3.01
N PRO A 45 4.24 9.04 -4.09
CA PRO A 45 3.74 9.84 -5.21
C PRO A 45 2.46 9.27 -5.84
N LEU A 46 2.38 7.96 -6.06
CA LEU A 46 1.19 7.33 -6.62
C LEU A 46 -0.03 7.46 -5.70
N GLY A 47 0.16 7.30 -4.38
CA GLY A 47 -0.87 7.54 -3.38
C GLY A 47 -1.35 8.99 -3.38
N ILE A 48 -0.47 9.96 -3.56
CA ILE A 48 -0.84 11.39 -3.68
C ILE A 48 -1.69 11.61 -4.95
N VAL A 49 -1.31 11.02 -6.09
CA VAL A 49 -2.08 11.12 -7.34
C VAL A 49 -3.46 10.47 -7.19
N ALA A 50 -3.54 9.31 -6.55
CA ALA A 50 -4.81 8.64 -6.24
C ALA A 50 -5.67 9.50 -5.30
N GLY A 51 -5.06 10.15 -4.32
CA GLY A 51 -5.72 11.03 -3.35
C GLY A 51 -6.26 12.30 -4.01
N PHE A 52 -5.54 12.87 -4.98
CA PHE A 52 -6.04 13.99 -5.78
C PHE A 52 -7.26 13.59 -6.62
N CYS A 53 -7.23 12.41 -7.23
CA CYS A 53 -8.38 11.87 -7.96
C CYS A 53 -9.57 11.62 -7.00
N ALA A 54 -9.32 11.07 -5.81
CA ALA A 54 -10.33 10.87 -4.78
C ALA A 54 -10.99 12.20 -4.33
N TYR A 55 -10.16 13.21 -4.07
CA TYR A 55 -10.64 14.56 -3.72
C TYR A 55 -11.54 15.14 -4.82
N ARG A 56 -11.15 14.96 -6.10
CA ARG A 56 -11.93 15.40 -7.26
C ARG A 56 -13.27 14.66 -7.40
N SER A 57 -13.34 13.42 -6.93
CA SER A 57 -14.59 12.65 -6.90
C SER A 57 -15.54 13.05 -5.76
N GLY A 58 -15.02 13.68 -4.70
CA GLY A 58 -15.77 14.07 -3.51
C GLY A 58 -15.97 12.95 -2.48
N SER A 59 -15.24 11.83 -2.59
CA SER A 59 -15.38 10.68 -1.70
C SER A 59 -14.27 10.63 -0.65
N ASN A 60 -14.63 10.85 0.61
CA ASN A 60 -13.71 10.73 1.75
C ASN A 60 -13.16 9.30 1.90
N LEU A 61 -13.94 8.29 1.53
CA LEU A 61 -13.50 6.88 1.55
C LEU A 61 -12.35 6.63 0.58
N LEU A 62 -12.39 7.25 -0.61
CA LEU A 62 -11.32 7.10 -1.60
C LEU A 62 -10.05 7.86 -1.19
N ILE A 63 -10.18 8.95 -0.43
CA ILE A 63 -9.04 9.65 0.15
C ILE A 63 -8.35 8.75 1.18
N ALA A 64 -9.13 8.11 2.05
CA ALA A 64 -8.58 7.15 3.01
C ALA A 64 -7.90 5.97 2.30
N LEU A 65 -8.50 5.44 1.23
CA LEU A 65 -7.90 4.38 0.41
C LEU A 65 -6.56 4.82 -0.20
N ALA A 66 -6.48 6.04 -0.73
CA ALA A 66 -5.26 6.57 -1.31
C ALA A 66 -4.13 6.76 -0.28
N ILE A 67 -4.48 7.19 0.94
CA ILE A 67 -3.53 7.26 2.07
C ILE A 67 -3.02 5.87 2.43
N ILE A 68 -3.93 4.89 2.57
CA ILE A 68 -3.58 3.49 2.83
C ILE A 68 -2.69 2.94 1.71
N ALA A 69 -3.00 3.25 0.46
CA ALA A 69 -2.21 2.81 -0.69
C ALA A 69 -0.79 3.39 -0.67
N GLY A 70 -0.63 4.70 -0.38
CA GLY A 70 0.68 5.33 -0.26
C GLY A 70 1.53 4.77 0.89
N LEU A 71 0.87 4.45 2.02
CA LEU A 71 1.48 3.84 3.20
C LEU A 71 1.51 2.32 3.18
N SER A 72 1.11 1.69 2.06
CA SER A 72 0.99 0.23 1.99
C SER A 72 2.30 -0.52 2.30
N PRO A 73 3.51 -0.05 1.91
CA PRO A 73 4.75 -0.73 2.30
C PRO A 73 4.95 -0.77 3.82
N LEU A 74 4.48 0.27 4.53
CA LEU A 74 4.56 0.34 5.99
C LEU A 74 3.63 -0.69 6.61
N LEU A 75 2.37 -0.72 6.17
CA LEU A 75 1.37 -1.66 6.67
C LEU A 75 1.81 -3.11 6.46
N VAL A 76 2.36 -3.44 5.29
CA VAL A 76 2.90 -4.77 4.99
C VAL A 76 4.04 -5.11 5.96
N MET A 77 4.97 -4.19 6.19
CA MET A 77 6.05 -4.39 7.16
C MET A 77 5.53 -4.65 8.57
N TRP A 78 4.54 -3.87 9.04
CA TRP A 78 3.93 -4.08 10.36
C TRP A 78 3.23 -5.42 10.48
N VAL A 79 2.51 -5.83 9.43
CA VAL A 79 1.84 -7.15 9.39
C VAL A 79 2.88 -8.27 9.46
N VAL A 80 3.96 -8.19 8.68
CA VAL A 80 5.04 -9.18 8.73
C VAL A 80 5.66 -9.24 10.13
N LEU A 81 5.98 -8.10 10.74
CA LEU A 81 6.52 -8.06 12.10
C LEU A 81 5.55 -8.61 13.15
N ALA A 82 4.25 -8.32 13.02
CA ALA A 82 3.23 -8.84 13.91
C ALA A 82 3.11 -10.36 13.80
N VAL A 83 3.13 -10.90 12.58
CA VAL A 83 3.13 -12.35 12.32
C VAL A 83 4.38 -13.00 12.90
N LEU A 84 5.57 -12.43 12.68
CA LEU A 84 6.82 -12.94 13.24
C LEU A 84 6.77 -12.99 14.78
N LYS A 85 6.24 -11.94 15.43
CA LYS A 85 6.06 -11.92 16.88
C LYS A 85 5.06 -12.96 17.37
N LEU A 86 3.96 -13.17 16.66
CA LEU A 86 3.01 -14.24 16.98
C LEU A 86 3.68 -15.62 16.89
N VAL A 87 4.43 -15.88 15.82
CA VAL A 87 5.18 -17.13 15.66
C VAL A 87 6.22 -17.29 16.76
N TYR A 88 6.95 -16.24 17.13
CA TYR A 88 7.89 -16.25 18.25
C TYR A 88 7.19 -16.68 19.56
N ILE A 89 6.02 -16.11 19.85
CA ILE A 89 5.25 -16.46 21.06
C ILE A 89 4.77 -17.91 21.02
N VAL A 90 4.20 -18.36 19.89
CA VAL A 90 3.66 -19.72 19.73
C VAL A 90 4.77 -20.78 19.79
N THR A 91 5.97 -20.47 19.31
CA THR A 91 7.13 -21.36 19.33
C THR A 91 7.91 -21.30 20.66
N GLY A 92 7.43 -20.55 21.65
CA GLY A 92 8.12 -20.40 22.93
C GLY A 92 9.49 -19.71 22.81
N GLY A 93 9.66 -18.86 21.80
CA GLY A 93 10.90 -18.13 21.52
C GLY A 93 11.93 -18.88 20.68
N GLN A 94 11.57 -20.01 20.06
CA GLN A 94 12.49 -20.78 19.21
C GLN A 94 12.60 -20.26 17.77
N TYR A 95 11.74 -19.32 17.37
CA TYR A 95 11.75 -18.71 16.04
C TYR A 95 11.84 -17.19 16.16
N PRO A 96 12.64 -16.47 15.35
CA PRO A 96 13.44 -16.98 14.23
C PRO A 96 14.72 -17.68 14.69
N GLY A 97 15.12 -18.75 13.97
CA GLY A 97 16.33 -19.52 14.25
C GLY A 97 17.62 -18.73 13.96
N PRO A 98 18.78 -19.22 14.40
CA PRO A 98 20.08 -18.54 14.23
C PRO A 98 20.45 -18.30 12.75
N GLU A 99 19.86 -19.02 11.81
CA GLU A 99 20.01 -18.76 10.36
C GLU A 99 19.40 -17.42 9.86
N TRP A 100 18.68 -16.69 10.72
CA TRP A 100 18.09 -15.38 10.41
C TRP A 100 18.87 -14.18 10.97
N LEU A 101 19.94 -14.41 11.74
CA LEU A 101 20.86 -13.38 12.28
C LEU A 101 22.12 -13.28 11.42
#